data_AF-A0AAE1GT32-F1
#
_entry.id   AF-A0AAE1GT32-F1
#
_cell.length_a   1.000
_cell.length_b   1.000
_cell.length_c   1.000
_cell.angle_alpha   90.00
_cell.angle_beta   90.00
_cell.angle_gamma   90.00
#
_symmetry.space_group_name_H-M   'P 1'
#
loop_
_entity.id
_entity.type
_entity.pdbx_description
1 polymer ?
#
loop_
_entity_poly.entity_id
_entity_poly.type
_entity_poly.pdbx_seq_one_letter_code
_entity_poly.pdbx_strand_id
1 'polypeptide(L)'
;MENSAAQVKQMGLVVHGQTCCQLAKRLERESCPPLSERGILLLGTNDILKGLPLNDFLRGMEKSIDLLLQKLDHITVLSFLLIPRLAAATNQTEHLKTLNSYNVIIRGLVTQNMASMKFIDIVPLFLGDGNEIKMELVKKDQLHLSDDAESNY
;
A
#
# COMPACT_ATOMS: atom_id res chain seq x y z
N MET A 1 29.98 28.78 10.15
CA MET A 1 29.02 29.31 9.17
C MET A 1 28.57 28.17 8.29
N GLU A 2 27.26 28.03 8.26
CA GLU A 2 26.43 26.96 7.72
C GLU A 2 26.86 26.44 6.34
N ASN A 3 27.14 25.14 6.26
CA ASN A 3 26.85 24.42 5.02
C ASN A 3 25.50 23.74 5.25
N SER A 4 24.48 24.44 4.76
CA SER A 4 23.09 23.99 4.71
C SER A 4 23.05 22.55 4.21
N ALA A 5 22.85 21.63 5.15
CA ALA A 5 22.28 20.34 4.84
C ALA A 5 20.92 20.65 4.21
N ALA A 6 20.88 20.66 2.88
CA ALA A 6 19.67 20.36 2.15
C ALA A 6 19.31 18.92 2.56
N GLN A 7 18.71 18.79 3.75
CA GLN A 7 18.00 17.61 4.20
C GLN A 7 16.97 17.37 3.12
N VAL A 8 17.30 16.47 2.20
CA VAL A 8 16.33 15.94 1.26
C VAL A 8 15.32 15.22 2.13
N LYS A 9 14.24 15.93 2.50
CA LYS A 9 12.99 15.38 2.99
C LYS A 9 12.40 14.57 1.83
N GLN A 10 13.02 13.45 1.47
CA GLN A 10 12.40 12.53 0.54
C GLN A 10 11.28 11.84 1.32
N MET A 11 10.06 12.36 1.13
CA MET A 11 8.82 11.78 1.65
C MET A 11 8.50 10.51 0.86
N GLY A 12 9.27 9.45 1.09
CA GLY A 12 8.96 8.10 0.64
C GLY A 12 9.41 7.73 -0.77
N LEU A 13 9.39 6.41 -1.02
CA LEU A 13 9.63 5.77 -2.30
C LEU A 13 8.28 5.43 -2.94
N VAL A 14 7.74 6.33 -3.76
CA VAL A 14 6.49 6.10 -4.50
C VAL A 14 6.81 5.90 -5.97
N VAL A 15 6.52 4.71 -6.50
CA VAL A 15 6.74 4.36 -7.91
C VAL A 15 5.42 3.96 -8.54
N HIS A 16 4.96 4.74 -9.52
CA HIS A 16 3.71 4.48 -10.21
C HIS A 16 3.71 3.09 -10.89
N GLY A 17 2.61 2.34 -10.74
CA GLY A 17 2.46 1.02 -11.34
C GLY A 17 3.29 -0.10 -10.71
N GLN A 18 4.00 0.16 -9.61
CA GLN A 18 4.87 -0.81 -8.94
C GLN A 18 4.07 -1.98 -8.34
N THR A 19 4.55 -3.19 -8.60
CA THR A 19 4.04 -4.43 -7.99
C THR A 19 4.91 -4.88 -6.82
N CYS A 20 4.42 -5.83 -6.01
CA CYS A 20 5.17 -6.40 -4.89
C CYS A 20 6.53 -6.97 -5.32
N CYS A 21 6.55 -7.78 -6.38
CA CYS A 21 7.80 -8.33 -6.92
C CYS A 21 8.79 -7.26 -7.42
N GLN A 22 8.28 -6.13 -7.92
CA GLN A 22 9.13 -5.03 -8.40
C GLN A 22 9.74 -4.25 -7.24
N LEU A 23 9.03 -4.10 -6.11
CA LEU A 23 9.60 -3.51 -4.90
C LEU A 23 10.72 -4.39 -4.35
N ALA A 24 10.49 -5.70 -4.18
CA ALA A 24 11.50 -6.64 -3.73
C ALA A 24 12.81 -6.54 -4.54
N LYS A 25 12.71 -6.61 -5.88
CA LYS A 25 13.87 -6.47 -6.77
C LYS A 25 14.60 -5.13 -6.61
N ARG A 26 13.88 -4.04 -6.31
CA ARG A 26 14.48 -2.72 -6.11
C ARG A 26 15.24 -2.64 -4.78
N LEU A 27 14.68 -3.22 -3.72
CA LEU A 27 15.29 -3.30 -2.40
C LEU A 27 16.55 -4.17 -2.40
N GLU A 28 16.56 -5.27 -3.18
CA GLU A 28 17.73 -6.15 -3.33
C GLU A 28 18.90 -5.50 -4.06
N ARG A 29 18.61 -4.67 -5.08
CA ARG A 29 19.64 -4.11 -5.97
C ARG A 29 20.32 -2.85 -5.41
N GLU A 30 20.08 -2.50 -4.15
CA GLU A 30 20.55 -1.25 -3.49
C GLU A 30 20.16 0.06 -4.21
N SER A 31 19.34 -0.01 -5.26
CA SER A 31 18.73 1.13 -5.95
C SER A 31 17.61 1.81 -5.14
N CYS A 32 17.55 1.51 -3.85
CA CYS A 32 16.63 2.10 -2.90
C CYS A 32 17.37 3.27 -2.22
N PRO A 33 16.83 4.50 -2.26
CA PRO A 33 17.40 5.60 -1.50
C PRO A 33 17.42 5.25 0.01
N PRO A 34 18.27 5.91 0.81
CA PRO A 34 18.26 5.76 2.26
C PRO A 34 16.82 5.90 2.80
N LEU A 35 16.40 4.90 3.58
CA LEU A 35 15.08 4.91 4.23
C LEU A 35 15.21 5.46 5.65
N SER A 36 14.14 6.06 6.16
CA SER A 36 14.02 6.43 7.57
C SER A 36 13.92 5.19 8.47
N GLU A 37 14.04 5.33 9.79
CA GLU A 37 13.84 4.22 10.75
C GLU A 37 12.42 3.64 10.70
N ARG A 38 11.43 4.43 10.26
CA ARG A 38 10.02 4.03 10.18
C ARG A 38 9.50 4.20 8.76
N GLY A 39 8.67 3.27 8.30
CA GLY A 39 8.04 3.32 6.99
C GLY A 39 6.56 3.00 7.00
N ILE A 40 5.84 3.54 6.00
CA ILE A 40 4.46 3.18 5.69
C ILE A 40 4.46 2.42 4.36
N LEU A 41 3.79 1.27 4.32
CA LEU A 41 3.70 0.41 3.15
C LEU A 41 2.24 0.28 2.71
N LEU A 42 1.94 0.79 1.51
CA LEU A 42 0.71 0.53 0.77
C LEU A 42 1.12 -0.04 -0.59
N LEU A 43 0.93 -1.34 -0.81
CA LEU A 43 1.46 -2.04 -1.99
C LEU A 43 0.60 -3.24 -2.35
N GLY A 44 0.39 -3.45 -3.65
CA GLY A 44 -0.32 -4.61 -4.21
C GLY A 44 -1.59 -4.29 -5.00
N THR A 45 -2.06 -3.04 -4.98
CA THR A 45 -3.15 -2.56 -5.83
C THR A 45 -2.87 -2.85 -7.31
N ASN A 46 -1.62 -2.65 -7.75
CA ASN A 46 -1.22 -2.95 -9.13
C ASN A 46 -1.14 -4.44 -9.43
N ASP A 47 -0.79 -5.27 -8.45
CA ASP A 47 -0.78 -6.74 -8.60
C ASP A 47 -2.21 -7.24 -8.88
N ILE A 48 -3.19 -6.71 -8.14
CA ILE A 48 -4.62 -7.00 -8.35
C ILE A 48 -5.08 -6.48 -9.72
N LEU A 49 -4.80 -5.21 -10.05
CA LEU A 49 -5.20 -4.59 -11.32
C LEU A 49 -4.64 -5.30 -12.55
N LYS A 50 -3.42 -5.85 -12.44
CA LYS A 50 -2.76 -6.60 -13.51
C LYS A 50 -3.17 -8.07 -13.56
N GLY A 51 -4.00 -8.54 -12.62
CA GLY A 51 -4.43 -9.94 -12.54
C GLY A 51 -3.28 -10.89 -12.25
N LEU A 52 -2.29 -10.47 -11.45
CA LEU A 52 -1.18 -11.35 -11.10
C LEU A 52 -1.65 -12.53 -10.24
N PRO A 53 -1.07 -13.73 -10.41
CA PRO A 53 -1.39 -14.88 -9.57
C PRO A 53 -1.19 -14.56 -8.09
N LEU A 54 -2.10 -15.05 -7.23
CA LEU A 54 -2.04 -14.82 -5.78
C LEU A 54 -0.68 -15.23 -5.19
N ASN A 55 -0.12 -16.35 -5.63
CA ASN A 55 1.19 -16.82 -5.17
C ASN A 55 2.34 -15.84 -5.51
N ASP A 56 2.27 -15.18 -6.67
CA ASP A 56 3.28 -14.20 -7.07
C ASP A 56 3.15 -12.92 -6.24
N PHE A 57 1.91 -12.49 -5.95
CA PHE A 57 1.62 -11.39 -5.03
C PHE A 57 2.18 -11.69 -3.62
N LEU A 58 1.86 -12.86 -3.05
CA LEU A 58 2.27 -13.24 -1.70
C LEU A 58 3.79 -13.32 -1.57
N ARG A 59 4.43 -14.05 -2.48
CA ARG A 59 5.90 -14.17 -2.50
C ARG A 59 6.56 -12.80 -2.64
N GLY A 60 6.01 -11.92 -3.49
CA GLY A 60 6.52 -10.56 -3.65
C GLY A 60 6.34 -9.71 -2.39
N MET A 61 5.21 -9.85 -1.70
CA MET A 61 4.88 -9.10 -0.50
C MET A 61 5.76 -9.54 0.67
N GLU A 62 5.85 -10.84 0.93
CA GLU A 62 6.73 -11.44 1.95
C GLU A 62 8.17 -10.98 1.75
N LYS A 63 8.70 -11.16 0.53
CA LYS A 63 10.07 -10.77 0.22
C LYS A 63 10.30 -9.26 0.41
N SER A 64 9.32 -8.43 0.05
CA SER A 64 9.42 -6.98 0.25
C SER A 64 9.43 -6.61 1.74
N ILE A 65 8.56 -7.24 2.54
CA ILE A 65 8.52 -7.04 4.00
C ILE A 65 9.85 -7.45 4.62
N ASP A 66 10.37 -8.64 4.29
CA ASP A 66 11.64 -9.14 4.83
C ASP A 66 12.81 -8.19 4.56
N LEU A 67 12.89 -7.66 3.34
CA LEU A 67 13.92 -6.72 2.93
C LEU A 67 13.75 -5.34 3.58
N LEU A 68 12.52 -4.92 3.82
CA LEU A 68 12.23 -3.66 4.52
C LEU A 68 12.55 -3.79 6.01
N LEU A 69 12.28 -4.92 6.65
CA LEU A 69 12.60 -5.16 8.07
C LEU A 69 14.11 -5.21 8.33
N GLN A 70 14.93 -5.46 7.31
CA GLN A 70 16.39 -5.33 7.40
C GLN A 70 16.87 -3.86 7.38
N LYS A 71 15.99 -2.92 7.02
CA LYS A 71 16.32 -1.51 6.77
C LYS A 71 15.51 -0.55 7.64
N LEU A 72 14.37 -0.98 8.18
CA LEU A 72 13.42 -0.21 8.96
C LEU A 72 13.22 -0.88 10.33
N ASP A 73 13.18 -0.09 11.39
CA ASP A 73 12.86 -0.57 12.75
C ASP A 73 11.36 -0.84 12.89
N HIS A 74 10.53 -0.05 12.19
CA HIS A 74 9.08 -0.19 12.21
C HIS A 74 8.43 0.01 10.83
N ILE A 75 7.49 -0.88 10.51
CA ILE A 75 6.69 -0.82 9.29
C ILE A 75 5.21 -0.74 9.64
N THR A 76 4.52 0.27 9.13
CA THR A 76 3.06 0.33 9.15
C THR A 76 2.53 -0.09 7.79
N VAL A 77 1.87 -1.23 7.71
CA VAL A 77 1.20 -1.71 6.49
C VAL A 77 -0.24 -1.23 6.50
N LEU A 78 -0.66 -0.59 5.42
CA LEU A 78 -2.04 -0.12 5.24
C LEU A 78 -2.85 -1.16 4.47
N SER A 79 -4.14 -1.28 4.79
CA SER A 79 -5.07 -2.09 3.99
C SER A 79 -5.25 -1.50 2.59
N PHE A 80 -5.61 -2.35 1.63
CA PHE A 80 -6.02 -1.90 0.31
C PHE A 80 -7.27 -1.06 0.41
N LEU A 81 -7.20 0.12 -0.20
CA LEU A 81 -8.37 0.94 -0.48
C LEU A 81 -9.27 0.27 -1.50
N LEU A 82 -10.57 0.59 -1.45
CA LEU A 82 -11.44 0.21 -2.54
C LEU A 82 -11.00 0.90 -3.82
N ILE A 83 -10.98 0.16 -4.91
CA ILE A 83 -10.61 0.67 -6.22
C ILE A 83 -11.90 0.74 -7.04
N PRO A 84 -12.61 1.88 -7.11
CA PRO A 84 -13.87 1.96 -7.87
C PRO A 84 -13.70 1.54 -9.33
N ARG A 85 -12.52 1.76 -9.92
CA ARG A 85 -12.18 1.27 -11.27
C ARG A 85 -12.35 -0.25 -11.42
N LEU A 86 -12.08 -1.02 -10.36
CA LEU A 86 -12.29 -2.47 -10.34
C LEU A 86 -13.73 -2.83 -10.00
N ALA A 87 -14.38 -2.05 -9.12
CA ALA A 87 -15.80 -2.21 -8.79
C ALA A 87 -16.75 -1.85 -9.95
N ALA A 88 -16.29 -1.17 -10.99
CA ALA A 88 -17.08 -0.95 -12.21
C ALA A 88 -17.13 -2.20 -13.11
N ALA A 89 -16.14 -3.10 -12.99
CA ALA A 89 -16.02 -4.32 -13.79
C ALA A 89 -16.68 -5.54 -13.13
N THR A 90 -16.92 -5.50 -11.83
CA THR A 90 -17.59 -6.54 -11.04
C THR A 90 -18.70 -5.91 -10.18
N ASN A 91 -19.59 -6.67 -9.56
CA ASN A 91 -20.47 -6.06 -8.55
C ASN A 91 -19.60 -5.57 -7.38
N GLN A 92 -19.83 -4.35 -6.88
CA GLN A 92 -19.11 -3.74 -5.74
C GLN A 92 -19.00 -4.69 -4.52
N THR A 93 -20.04 -5.47 -4.24
CA THR A 93 -20.03 -6.45 -3.14
C THR A 93 -18.99 -7.53 -3.33
N GLU A 94 -18.79 -7.99 -4.57
CA GLU A 94 -17.81 -9.01 -4.92
C GLU A 94 -16.40 -8.44 -4.86
N HIS A 95 -16.21 -7.21 -5.36
CA HIS A 95 -14.94 -6.51 -5.25
C HIS A 95 -14.50 -6.31 -3.79
N LEU A 96 -15.43 -5.89 -2.93
CA LEU A 96 -15.23 -5.78 -1.49
C LEU A 96 -14.77 -7.11 -0.87
N LYS A 97 -15.40 -8.23 -1.23
CA LYS A 97 -15.01 -9.56 -0.75
C LYS A 97 -13.60 -9.95 -1.19
N THR A 98 -13.25 -9.67 -2.45
CA THR A 98 -11.89 -9.91 -2.95
C THR A 98 -10.88 -9.07 -2.16
N LEU A 99 -11.06 -7.76 -2.06
CA LEU A 99 -10.14 -6.88 -1.32
C LEU A 99 -10.01 -7.27 0.15
N ASN A 100 -11.13 -7.59 0.81
CA ASN A 100 -11.12 -8.07 2.20
C ASN A 100 -10.32 -9.36 2.33
N SER A 101 -10.41 -10.28 1.37
CA SER A 101 -9.61 -11.51 1.38
C SER A 101 -8.11 -11.20 1.30
N TYR A 102 -7.70 -10.27 0.43
CA TYR A 102 -6.31 -9.81 0.36
C TYR A 102 -5.86 -9.14 1.67
N ASN A 103 -6.69 -8.26 2.24
CA ASN A 103 -6.41 -7.57 3.49
C ASN A 103 -6.26 -8.54 4.68
N VAL A 104 -7.09 -9.60 4.74
CA VAL A 104 -6.96 -10.67 5.74
C VAL A 104 -5.61 -11.37 5.61
N ILE A 105 -5.19 -11.69 4.38
CA ILE A 105 -3.90 -12.36 4.17
C ILE A 105 -2.74 -11.45 4.57
N ILE A 106 -2.74 -10.18 4.17
CA ILE A 106 -1.71 -9.20 4.58
C ILE A 106 -1.67 -9.06 6.10
N ARG A 107 -2.83 -8.96 6.75
CA ARG A 107 -2.92 -8.88 8.21
C ARG A 107 -2.31 -10.12 8.86
N GLY A 108 -2.52 -11.30 8.29
CA GLY A 108 -1.86 -12.54 8.70
C GLY A 108 -0.34 -12.45 8.67
N LEU A 109 0.23 -11.97 7.56
CA LEU A 109 1.68 -11.77 7.39
C LEU A 109 2.24 -10.76 8.40
N VAL A 110 1.53 -9.66 8.64
CA VAL A 110 1.93 -8.64 9.63
C VAL A 110 1.93 -9.22 11.05
N THR A 111 0.89 -10.00 11.38
CA THR A 111 0.73 -10.60 12.72
C THR A 111 1.76 -11.70 13.00
N GLN A 112 2.44 -12.25 12.00
CA GLN A 112 3.54 -13.18 12.23
C GLN A 112 4.84 -12.48 12.68
N ASN A 113 4.98 -11.18 12.41
CA ASN A 113 6.21 -10.40 12.61
C ASN A 113 6.09 -9.39 13.80
N MET A 114 5.33 -9.77 14.83
CA MET A 114 4.62 -8.94 15.84
C MET A 114 5.31 -7.74 16.52
N ALA A 115 6.65 -7.62 16.52
CA ALA A 115 7.32 -6.53 17.24
C ALA A 115 7.54 -5.26 16.41
N SER A 116 7.81 -5.42 15.11
CA SER A 116 8.25 -4.33 14.23
C SER A 116 7.19 -3.90 13.22
N MET A 117 6.02 -4.52 13.24
CA MET A 117 4.98 -4.26 12.24
C MET A 117 3.63 -3.91 12.85
N LYS A 118 2.92 -2.98 12.19
CA LYS A 118 1.54 -2.62 12.48
C LYS A 118 0.70 -2.72 11.22
N PHE A 119 -0.48 -3.30 11.33
CA PHE A 119 -1.48 -3.23 10.27
C PHE A 119 -2.53 -2.17 10.64
N ILE A 120 -2.80 -1.23 9.72
CA ILE A 120 -3.88 -0.26 9.87
C ILE A 120 -4.88 -0.48 8.76
N ASP A 121 -6.12 -0.79 9.17
CA ASP A 121 -7.22 -0.84 8.24
C ASP A 121 -7.74 0.57 7.97
N ILE A 122 -7.50 1.06 6.76
CA ILE A 122 -7.95 2.38 6.32
C ILE A 122 -9.25 2.33 5.51
N VAL A 123 -9.75 1.14 5.12
CA VAL A 123 -10.99 0.98 4.34
C VAL A 123 -12.17 1.75 4.93
N PRO A 124 -12.45 1.70 6.25
CA PRO A 124 -13.60 2.40 6.84
C PRO A 124 -13.60 3.92 6.63
N LEU A 125 -12.42 4.53 6.42
CA LEU A 125 -12.32 5.98 6.18
C LEU A 125 -12.95 6.37 4.83
N PHE A 126 -12.94 5.45 3.86
CA PHE A 126 -13.36 5.66 2.48
C PHE A 126 -14.76 5.13 2.17
N LEU A 127 -15.41 4.52 3.16
CA LEU A 127 -16.80 4.07 3.06
C LEU A 127 -17.75 5.08 3.71
N GLY A 128 -18.86 5.35 3.04
CA GLY A 128 -20.01 6.08 3.57
C GLY A 128 -21.06 5.13 4.12
N ASP A 129 -22.28 5.66 4.30
CA ASP A 129 -23.43 4.86 4.71
C ASP A 129 -23.68 3.72 3.71
N GLY A 130 -24.05 2.54 4.22
CA GLY A 130 -24.34 1.38 3.36
C GLY A 130 -23.13 0.68 2.73
N ASN A 131 -21.89 1.00 3.16
CA ASN A 131 -20.63 0.52 2.55
C ASN A 131 -20.42 0.99 1.10
N GLU A 132 -20.99 2.15 0.76
CA GLU A 132 -20.74 2.82 -0.52
C GLU A 132 -19.40 3.55 -0.49
N ILE A 133 -18.68 3.56 -1.62
CA ILE A 133 -17.43 4.31 -1.73
C ILE A 133 -17.77 5.79 -1.78
N LYS A 134 -17.07 6.59 -0.97
CA LYS A 134 -17.07 8.05 -1.08
C LYS A 134 -16.36 8.48 -2.36
N MET A 135 -17.07 8.55 -3.47
CA MET A 135 -16.51 8.86 -4.79
C MET A 135 -15.86 10.26 -4.85
N GLU A 136 -16.25 11.18 -3.97
CA GLU A 136 -15.62 12.48 -3.78
C GLU A 136 -14.16 12.40 -3.30
N LEU A 137 -13.76 11.30 -2.67
CA LEU A 137 -12.38 11.05 -2.23
C LEU A 137 -11.49 10.46 -3.34
N VAL A 138 -12.05 10.19 -4.53
CA VAL A 138 -11.34 9.51 -5.62
C VAL A 138 -11.27 10.41 -6.86
N LYS A 139 -10.12 10.41 -7.54
CA LYS A 139 -9.92 11.09 -8.83
C LYS A 139 -10.81 10.47 -9.91
N LYS A 140 -10.95 11.19 -11.02
CA LYS A 140 -11.74 10.75 -12.19
C LYS A 140 -11.28 9.42 -12.78
N ASP A 141 -10.03 9.00 -12.53
CA ASP A 141 -9.52 7.69 -12.97
C ASP A 141 -9.98 6.52 -12.09
N GLN A 142 -10.73 6.81 -11.02
CA GLN A 142 -11.32 5.85 -10.10
C GLN A 142 -10.30 4.93 -9.43
N LEU A 143 -9.04 5.37 -9.33
CA LEU A 143 -7.93 4.62 -8.76
C LEU A 143 -7.14 5.44 -7.74
N HIS A 144 -6.80 6.69 -8.06
CA HIS A 144 -6.01 7.55 -7.19
C HIS A 144 -6.92 8.43 -6.33
N LEU A 145 -6.46 8.80 -5.13
CA LEU A 145 -7.20 9.70 -4.24
C LEU A 145 -7.23 11.13 -4.80
N SER A 146 -8.34 11.83 -4.56
CA SER A 146 -8.47 13.26 -4.88
C SER A 146 -7.58 14.09 -3.96
N ASP A 147 -7.16 15.27 -4.42
CA ASP A 147 -6.31 16.16 -3.63
C ASP A 147 -7.05 16.64 -2.35
N ASP A 148 -8.39 16.63 -2.38
CA ASP A 148 -9.26 16.91 -1.23
C ASP A 148 -9.24 15.79 -0.17
N ALA A 149 -8.96 14.55 -0.56
CA ALA A 149 -8.73 13.45 0.39
C ALA A 149 -7.38 13.58 1.11
N GLU A 150 -6.41 14.26 0.50
CA GLU A 150 -5.08 14.53 1.08
C GLU A 150 -5.08 15.75 2.02
N SER A 151 -6.11 16.60 1.95
CA SER A 151 -6.16 17.92 2.62
C SER A 151 -7.01 17.97 3.90
N ASN A 152 -7.74 16.90 4.23
CA ASN A 152 -8.70 16.86 5.35
C ASN A 152 -8.16 16.20 6.63
N TYR A 153 -6.85 16.00 6.75
CA TYR A 153 -6.17 15.47 7.94
C TYR A 153 -4.86 16.19 8.26
#